data_AF-A0A6A4Z6A0-F1
#
_entry.id   AF-A0A6A4Z6A0-F1
#
_cell.length_a   1.000
_cell.length_b   1.000
_cell.length_c   1.000
_cell.angle_alpha   90.00
_cell.angle_beta   90.00
_cell.angle_gamma   90.00
#
_symmetry.space_group_name_H-M   'P 1'
#
loop_
_entity.id
_entity.type
_entity.pdbx_description
1 polymer ?
#
loop_
_entity_poly.entity_id
_entity_poly.type
_entity_poly.pdbx_seq_one_letter_code
_entity_poly.pdbx_strand_id
1 'polypeptide(L)'
;MFNNNQHDNNQHLVNNTVLPFEVWVDSFQSALKAIGNVVMVLSLWNNPTTLMRTWCVFEIYVASVINARFEVAMGKSQKQAFLQD
;
A
#
# COMPACT_ATOMS: atom_id res chain seq x y z
N MET A 1 8.50 16.15 1.41
CA MET A 1 7.28 16.10 0.59
C MET A 1 7.12 14.67 0.11
N PHE A 2 6.07 13.97 0.55
CA PHE A 2 5.76 12.63 0.08
C PHE A 2 5.26 12.75 -1.37
N ASN A 3 6.18 12.62 -2.32
CA ASN A 3 5.83 12.71 -3.74
C ASN A 3 5.07 11.45 -4.14
N ASN A 4 3.80 11.62 -4.47
CA ASN A 4 2.81 10.55 -4.58
C ASN A 4 2.54 10.20 -6.04
N ASN A 5 3.60 9.89 -6.82
CA ASN A 5 3.51 9.45 -8.23
C ASN A 5 2.82 8.06 -8.40
N GLN A 6 2.03 7.61 -7.41
CA GLN A 6 1.03 6.53 -7.47
C GLN A 6 -0.39 7.08 -7.65
N HIS A 7 -0.63 8.31 -7.20
CA HIS A 7 -1.92 8.98 -7.10
C HIS A 7 -2.12 10.08 -8.15
N ASP A 8 -1.22 10.17 -9.15
CA ASP A 8 -1.39 11.07 -10.31
C ASP A 8 -2.48 10.62 -11.29
N ASN A 9 -3.45 9.82 -10.81
CA ASN A 9 -4.77 9.70 -11.41
C ASN A 9 -5.79 10.44 -10.52
N ASN A 10 -5.65 11.75 -10.41
CA ASN A 10 -6.74 12.69 -10.10
C ASN A 10 -7.47 12.60 -8.73
N GLN A 11 -6.95 11.96 -7.69
CA GLN A 11 -7.74 11.76 -6.45
C GLN A 11 -7.64 12.87 -5.39
N HIS A 12 -6.73 13.85 -5.49
CA HIS A 12 -6.65 14.95 -4.50
C HIS A 12 -7.69 16.08 -4.68
N LEU A 13 -8.53 16.02 -5.72
CA LEU A 13 -9.58 17.01 -5.99
C LEU A 13 -10.95 16.42 -5.65
N VAL A 14 -11.43 16.69 -4.45
CA VAL A 14 -12.86 16.55 -4.13
C VAL A 14 -13.45 17.94 -4.26
N ASN A 15 -14.38 18.14 -5.21
CA ASN A 15 -15.03 19.42 -5.45
C ASN A 15 -14.05 20.61 -5.58
N ASN A 16 -12.98 20.45 -6.36
CA ASN A 16 -12.00 21.52 -6.64
C ASN A 16 -11.22 22.04 -5.42
N THR A 17 -11.20 21.28 -4.32
CA THR A 17 -10.52 21.64 -3.06
C THR A 17 -9.46 20.58 -2.73
N VAL A 18 -8.26 21.03 -2.35
CA VAL A 18 -7.19 20.15 -1.84
C VAL A 18 -7.50 19.84 -0.37
N LEU A 19 -7.81 18.58 -0.10
CA LEU A 19 -8.01 18.12 1.28
C LEU A 19 -6.66 17.88 1.98
N PRO A 20 -6.56 18.13 3.30
CA PRO A 20 -5.39 17.77 4.09
C PRO A 20 -5.10 16.26 3.99
N PHE A 21 -3.82 15.89 4.10
CA PHE A 21 -3.39 14.50 4.02
C PHE A 21 -4.06 13.63 5.10
N GLU A 22 -4.28 14.19 6.28
CA GLU A 22 -4.89 13.54 7.44
C GLU A 22 -6.29 13.00 7.13
N VAL A 23 -7.07 13.72 6.31
CA VAL A 23 -8.42 13.28 5.90
C VAL A 23 -8.37 12.00 5.07
N TRP A 24 -7.35 11.87 4.22
CA TRP A 24 -7.13 10.67 3.42
C TRP A 24 -6.63 9.51 4.26
N VAL A 25 -5.75 9.79 5.22
CA VAL A 25 -5.28 8.79 6.19
C VAL A 25 -6.46 8.22 6.97
N ASP A 26 -7.31 9.07 7.54
CA ASP A 26 -8.44 8.64 8.36
C ASP A 26 -9.48 7.84 7.56
N SER A 27 -9.78 8.31 6.34
CA SER A 27 -10.69 7.62 5.43
C SER A 27 -10.14 6.25 5.01
N PHE A 28 -8.85 6.19 4.68
CA PHE A 28 -8.18 4.96 4.29
C PHE A 28 -8.08 3.96 5.44
N GLN A 29 -7.70 4.42 6.65
CA GLN A 29 -7.70 3.60 7.86
C GLN A 29 -9.07 3.01 8.16
N SER A 30 -10.13 3.83 8.06
CA SER A 30 -11.50 3.39 8.30
C SER A 30 -11.95 2.31 7.31
N ALA A 31 -11.67 2.51 6.02
CA ALA A 31 -11.97 1.54 4.98
C ALA A 31 -11.19 0.23 5.18
N LEU A 32 -9.88 0.32 5.44
CA LEU A 32 -9.05 -0.86 5.69
C LEU A 32 -9.48 -1.64 6.93
N LYS A 33 -9.88 -0.94 8.00
CA LYS A 33 -10.40 -1.58 9.21
C LYS A 33 -11.67 -2.37 8.95
N ALA A 34 -12.53 -1.88 8.05
CA ALA A 34 -13.74 -2.61 7.64
C ALA A 34 -13.42 -3.85 6.79
N ILE A 35 -12.39 -3.80 5.94
CA ILE A 35 -11.96 -4.93 5.10
C ILE A 35 -11.21 -5.99 5.92
N GLY A 36 -10.34 -5.55 6.84
CA GLY A 36 -9.58 -6.39 7.77
C GLY A 36 -8.44 -7.22 7.15
N ASN A 37 -8.28 -7.18 5.83
CA ASN A 37 -7.29 -7.98 5.09
C ASN A 37 -6.60 -7.13 4.02
N VAL A 38 -5.28 -7.26 3.91
CA VAL A 38 -4.44 -6.57 2.92
C VAL A 38 -3.53 -7.60 2.27
N VAL A 39 -3.51 -7.65 0.94
CA VAL A 39 -2.61 -8.50 0.18
C VAL A 39 -1.71 -7.64 -0.70
N MET A 40 -0.40 -7.67 -0.45
CA MET A 40 0.59 -7.05 -1.33
C MET A 40 1.04 -8.04 -2.39
N VAL A 41 0.92 -7.66 -3.66
CA VAL A 41 1.45 -8.44 -4.79
C VAL A 41 2.88 -7.99 -5.09
N LEU A 42 3.86 -8.82 -4.75
CA LEU A 42 5.28 -8.56 -5.04
C LEU A 42 5.65 -9.05 -6.45
N SER A 43 5.89 -8.12 -7.36
CA SER A 43 6.62 -8.36 -8.60
C SER A 43 8.12 -8.13 -8.33
N LEU A 44 8.93 -9.19 -8.38
CA LEU A 44 10.34 -9.25 -7.95
C LEU A 44 10.50 -9.28 -6.42
N TRP A 45 10.87 -10.44 -5.86
CA TRP A 45 11.02 -10.57 -4.41
C TRP A 45 12.29 -9.88 -3.88
N ASN A 46 13.36 -9.87 -4.68
CA ASN A 46 14.69 -9.38 -4.30
C ASN A 46 14.87 -7.86 -4.48
N ASN A 47 14.09 -7.24 -5.37
CA ASN A 47 14.04 -5.79 -5.54
C ASN A 47 12.59 -5.36 -5.82
N PRO A 48 11.72 -5.41 -4.80
CA PRO A 48 10.30 -5.20 -4.99
C PRO A 48 9.98 -3.73 -5.21
N THR A 49 9.50 -3.41 -6.41
CA THR A 49 9.06 -2.06 -6.78
C THR A 49 7.95 -1.54 -5.85
N THR A 50 7.15 -2.43 -5.27
CA THR A 50 6.12 -2.07 -4.28
C THR A 50 6.75 -1.47 -3.03
N LEU A 51 7.85 -2.00 -2.50
CA LEU A 51 8.49 -1.45 -1.30
C LEU A 51 9.31 -0.17 -1.59
N MET A 52 9.59 0.12 -2.86
CA MET A 52 10.28 1.35 -3.26
C MET A 52 9.34 2.57 -3.33
N ARG A 53 8.01 2.37 -3.24
CA ARG A 53 7.03 3.45 -3.36
C ARG A 53 6.45 3.78 -1.99
N THR A 54 6.58 5.05 -1.59
CA THR A 54 6.18 5.50 -0.25
C THR A 54 4.72 5.17 0.10
N TRP A 55 3.81 5.23 -0.88
CA TRP A 55 2.42 4.86 -0.67
C TRP A 55 2.25 3.40 -0.24
N CYS A 56 2.90 2.45 -0.92
CA CYS A 56 2.80 1.04 -0.57
C CYS A 56 3.41 0.74 0.81
N VAL A 57 4.44 1.48 1.21
CA VAL A 57 4.99 1.41 2.57
C VAL A 57 4.00 1.96 3.60
N PHE A 58 3.33 3.06 3.28
CA PHE A 58 2.27 3.62 4.11
C PHE A 58 1.08 2.65 4.28
N GLU A 59 0.69 1.94 3.23
CA GLU A 59 -0.37 0.91 3.30
C GLU A 59 0.00 -0.23 4.25
N ILE A 60 1.25 -0.70 4.23
CA ILE A 60 1.76 -1.70 5.20
C ILE A 60 1.73 -1.15 6.62
N TYR A 61 2.19 0.09 6.82
CA TYR A 61 2.17 0.75 8.13
C TYR A 61 0.74 0.82 8.68
N VAL A 62 -0.22 1.26 7.87
CA VAL A 62 -1.63 1.33 8.28
C VAL A 62 -2.17 -0.05 8.61
N ALA A 63 -1.90 -1.07 7.78
CA ALA A 63 -2.33 -2.44 8.05
C ALA A 63 -1.81 -2.95 9.41
N SER A 64 -0.57 -2.60 9.77
CA SER A 64 0.03 -2.91 11.08
C SER A 64 -0.66 -2.16 12.23
N VAL A 65 -0.87 -0.85 12.09
CA VAL A 65 -1.52 -0.01 13.13
C VAL A 65 -2.93 -0.51 13.47
N ILE A 66 -3.70 -0.93 12.48
CA ILE A 66 -5.08 -1.42 12.68
C ILE A 66 -5.15 -2.92 12.97
N ASN A 67 -4.01 -3.61 13.03
CA ASN A 67 -3.90 -5.05 13.20
C ASN A 67 -4.71 -5.86 12.16
N ALA A 68 -4.68 -5.41 10.90
CA ALA A 68 -5.26 -6.13 9.78
C ALA A 68 -4.38 -7.32 9.40
N ARG A 69 -5.00 -8.37 8.84
CA ARG A 69 -4.26 -9.50 8.27
C ARG A 69 -3.50 -9.01 7.03
N PHE A 70 -2.18 -8.96 7.12
CA PHE A 70 -1.31 -8.62 6.01
C PHE A 70 -0.71 -9.89 5.38
N GLU A 71 -0.92 -10.06 4.08
CA GLU A 71 -0.36 -11.16 3.31
C GLU A 71 0.42 -10.67 2.10
N VAL A 72 1.28 -11.55 1.60
CA VAL A 72 2.10 -11.31 0.43
C VAL A 72 1.83 -12.38 -0.60
N ALA A 73 1.46 -11.96 -1.80
CA ALA A 73 1.34 -12.81 -2.98
C ALA A 73 2.51 -12.53 -3.93
N MET A 74 3.06 -13.57 -4.54
CA MET A 74 4.11 -13.43 -5.54
C MET A 74 4.00 -14.55 -6.58
N GLY A 75 4.56 -14.33 -7.77
CA GLY A 75 4.58 -15.32 -8.84
C GLY A 75 5.33 -16.60 -8.44
N LYS A 76 4.99 -17.75 -9.05
CA LYS A 76 5.58 -19.04 -8.69
C LYS A 76 7.11 -19.06 -8.75
N SER A 77 7.71 -18.47 -9.79
CA SER A 77 9.17 -18.37 -9.96
C SER A 77 9.81 -17.50 -8.88
N GLN A 78 9.16 -16.37 -8.52
CA GLN A 78 9.61 -15.49 -7.45
C GLN A 78 9.52 -16.17 -6.09
N LYS A 79 8.44 -16.92 -5.82
CA LYS A 79 8.30 -17.71 -4.60
C LYS A 79 9.37 -18.79 -4.49
N GLN A 80 9.67 -19.48 -5.58
CA GLN A 80 10.73 -20.49 -5.60
C GLN A 80 12.09 -19.88 -5.30
N ALA A 81 12.42 -18.75 -5.95
CA ALA A 81 13.66 -18.05 -5.68
C ALA A 81 13.75 -17.54 -4.23
N PHE A 82 12.66 -16.99 -3.68
CA PHE A 82 12.59 -16.56 -2.27
C PHE A 82 12.83 -17.70 -1.26
N LEU A 83 12.39 -18.93 -1.58
CA LEU A 83 12.56 -20.10 -0.69
C LEU A 83 13.95 -20.76 -0.82
N GLN A 84 14.75 -20.35 -1.81
CA GLN A 84 16.07 -20.93 -2.10
C GLN A 84 17.23 -20.07 -1.58
N ASP A 85 16.97 -18.82 -1.19
CA ASP A 85 17.93 -17.90 -0.54
C ASP A 85 17.88 -18.02 0.99
#